data_AF-A0A1C5YVK1-F1
#
_entry.id   AF-A0A1C5YVK1-F1
#
_cell.length_a   1.000
_cell.length_b   1.000
_cell.length_c   1.000
_cell.angle_alpha   90.00
_cell.angle_beta   90.00
_cell.angle_gamma   90.00
#
_symmetry.space_group_name_H-M   'P 1'
#
loop_
_entity.id
_entity.type
_entity.pdbx_description
1 polymer ?
#
loop_
_entity_poly.entity_id
_entity_poly.type
_entity_poly.pdbx_seq_one_letter_code
_entity_poly.pdbx_strand_id
1 'polypeptide(L)'
;MKSPITIDFVNATITVNAAYAKKATNPFSAEYAQIQKVRADYPTFTVKTRSIKKNAAKDSYKGLTYDYMRAYIMSHEKGEDRVKTLMEFDELLLISQCHSKGRRYPVIKNWFLDNYPEVRDFGMVEIPGFKIVPREKTSNLTSSTEEKLTA
;
A
#
# COMPACT_ATOMS: atom_id res chain seq x y z
N MET A 1 11.77 -11.15 -17.79
CA MET A 1 11.60 -9.74 -17.36
C MET A 1 10.69 -9.03 -18.34
N LYS A 2 9.80 -8.13 -17.88
CA LYS A 2 9.01 -7.30 -18.81
C LYS A 2 9.90 -6.22 -19.43
N SER A 3 9.77 -6.02 -20.74
CA SER A 3 10.52 -4.98 -21.46
C SER A 3 10.23 -3.59 -20.89
N PRO A 4 11.24 -2.69 -20.86
CA PRO A 4 11.11 -1.34 -20.31
C PRO A 4 10.25 -0.41 -21.19
N ILE A 5 10.20 -0.68 -22.50
CA ILE A 5 9.35 -0.01 -23.48
C ILE A 5 8.42 -1.07 -24.08
N THR A 6 7.15 -0.73 -24.28
CA THR A 6 6.16 -1.59 -24.91
C THR A 6 5.31 -0.75 -25.85
N ILE A 7 5.02 -1.25 -27.05
CA ILE A 7 4.23 -0.55 -28.05
C ILE A 7 2.87 -1.24 -28.14
N ASP A 8 1.81 -0.46 -28.04
CA ASP A 8 0.43 -0.89 -28.21
C ASP A 8 -0.11 -0.26 -29.50
N PHE A 9 -0.23 -1.09 -30.54
CA PHE A 9 -0.69 -0.68 -31.86
C PHE A 9 -2.19 -0.38 -31.92
N VAL A 10 -2.99 -0.99 -31.03
CA VAL A 10 -4.45 -0.80 -31.04
C VAL A 10 -4.80 0.57 -30.48
N ASN A 11 -4.16 0.96 -29.38
CA ASN A 11 -4.39 2.24 -28.72
C ASN A 11 -3.44 3.35 -29.22
N ALA A 12 -2.55 3.04 -30.16
CA ALA A 12 -1.46 3.93 -30.61
C ALA A 12 -0.67 4.54 -29.43
N THR A 13 -0.23 3.69 -28.48
CA THR A 13 0.52 4.16 -27.30
C THR A 13 1.86 3.46 -27.13
N ILE A 14 2.85 4.22 -26.65
CA ILE A 14 4.15 3.72 -26.24
C ILE A 14 4.20 3.77 -24.71
N THR A 15 4.19 2.61 -24.07
CA THR A 15 4.23 2.50 -22.61
C THR A 15 5.66 2.31 -22.12
N VAL A 16 6.12 3.20 -21.24
CA VAL A 16 7.47 3.19 -20.67
C VAL A 16 7.43 2.90 -19.17
N ASN A 17 8.31 2.05 -18.66
CA ASN A 17 8.46 1.81 -17.22
C ASN A 17 8.88 3.10 -16.47
N ALA A 18 8.28 3.37 -15.31
CA ALA A 18 8.59 4.54 -14.48
C ALA A 18 10.10 4.70 -14.16
N ALA A 19 10.80 3.61 -13.81
CA ALA A 19 12.24 3.69 -13.53
C ALA A 19 13.04 4.06 -14.79
N TYR A 20 12.62 3.57 -15.94
CA TYR A 20 13.25 3.85 -17.22
C TYR A 20 12.96 5.28 -17.69
N ALA A 21 11.71 5.74 -17.53
CA ALA A 21 11.32 7.13 -17.80
C ALA A 21 12.12 8.12 -16.93
N LYS A 22 12.39 7.79 -15.66
CA LYS A 22 13.22 8.61 -14.76
C LYS A 22 14.67 8.76 -15.25
N LYS A 23 15.25 7.70 -15.81
CA LYS A 23 16.60 7.77 -16.40
C LYS A 23 16.59 8.60 -17.69
N ALA A 24 15.56 8.41 -18.51
CA ALA A 24 15.35 9.17 -19.75
C ALA A 24 15.07 10.66 -19.53
N THR A 25 14.85 11.13 -18.29
CA THR A 25 14.83 12.57 -17.98
C THR A 25 16.15 13.25 -18.34
N ASN A 26 17.28 12.53 -18.30
CA ASN A 26 18.57 13.04 -18.77
C ASN A 26 18.65 12.91 -20.31
N PRO A 27 18.73 14.01 -21.08
CA PRO A 27 18.81 13.98 -22.54
C PRO A 27 20.05 13.24 -23.08
N PHE A 28 21.12 13.13 -22.28
CA PHE A 28 22.35 12.44 -22.65
C PHE A 28 22.35 10.95 -22.26
N SER A 29 21.24 10.45 -21.69
CA SER A 29 21.12 9.04 -21.34
C SER A 29 20.85 8.16 -22.56
N ALA A 30 21.33 6.91 -22.50
CA ALA A 30 21.01 5.90 -23.51
C ALA A 30 19.50 5.63 -23.57
N GLU A 31 18.82 5.71 -22.41
CA GLU A 31 17.39 5.52 -22.28
C GLU A 31 16.59 6.60 -23.04
N TYR A 32 17.02 7.87 -22.95
CA TYR A 32 16.40 8.94 -23.72
C TYR A 32 16.56 8.70 -25.22
N ALA A 33 17.78 8.40 -25.68
CA ALA A 33 18.05 8.14 -27.09
C ALA A 33 17.18 6.99 -27.64
N GLN A 34 16.96 5.95 -26.85
CA GLN A 34 16.11 4.83 -27.23
C GLN A 34 14.63 5.23 -27.32
N ILE A 35 14.09 6.03 -26.38
CA ILE A 35 12.71 6.54 -26.48
C ILE A 35 12.54 7.42 -27.71
N GLN A 36 13.53 8.27 -28.03
CA GLN A 36 13.44 9.15 -29.20
C GLN A 36 13.43 8.37 -30.51
N LYS A 37 14.20 7.28 -30.63
CA LYS A 37 14.12 6.38 -31.80
C LYS A 37 12.72 5.80 -31.97
N VAL A 38 12.14 5.24 -30.90
CA VAL A 38 10.78 4.69 -30.95
C VAL A 38 9.74 5.78 -31.28
N ARG A 39 9.92 7.02 -30.81
CA ARG A 39 9.06 8.15 -31.18
C ARG A 39 9.20 8.54 -32.65
N ALA A 40 10.40 8.42 -33.22
CA ALA A 40 10.63 8.69 -34.64
C ALA A 40 9.97 7.64 -35.53
N ASP A 41 10.02 6.36 -35.13
CA ASP A 41 9.37 5.26 -35.84
C ASP A 41 7.83 5.36 -35.78
N TYR A 42 7.29 5.90 -34.67
CA TYR A 42 5.85 6.01 -34.41
C TYR A 42 5.44 7.44 -34.01
N PRO A 43 5.49 8.42 -34.93
CA PRO A 43 5.30 9.83 -34.62
C PRO A 43 3.88 10.17 -34.15
N THR A 44 2.89 9.36 -34.52
CA THR A 44 1.47 9.53 -34.14
C THR A 44 1.14 8.92 -32.78
N PHE A 45 2.05 8.15 -32.18
CA PHE A 45 1.78 7.41 -30.95
C PHE A 45 2.00 8.27 -29.71
N THR A 46 1.14 8.10 -28.71
CA THR A 46 1.27 8.82 -27.43
C THR A 46 2.18 8.05 -26.48
N VAL A 47 3.23 8.70 -25.97
CA VAL A 47 4.11 8.13 -24.94
C VAL A 47 3.47 8.27 -23.57
N LYS A 48 3.30 7.17 -22.84
CA LYS A 48 2.74 7.14 -21.49
C LYS A 48 3.65 6.37 -20.55
N THR A 49 3.76 6.84 -19.30
CA THR A 49 4.40 6.07 -18.24
C THR A 49 3.46 4.98 -17.75
N ARG A 50 3.97 3.74 -17.63
CA ARG A 50 3.22 2.61 -17.11
C ARG A 50 2.72 2.93 -15.70
N SER A 51 1.41 3.03 -15.56
CA SER A 51 0.77 3.03 -14.25
C SER A 51 0.58 1.58 -13.77
N ILE A 52 0.94 1.32 -12.52
CA ILE A 52 0.65 0.04 -11.88
C ILE A 52 -0.75 0.14 -11.28
N LYS A 53 -1.68 -0.67 -11.78
CA LYS A 53 -3.01 -0.80 -11.16
C LYS A 53 -2.82 -1.23 -9.71
N LYS A 54 -3.09 -0.32 -8.78
CA LYS A 54 -3.17 -0.66 -7.36
C LYS A 54 -4.49 -1.41 -7.15
N ASN A 55 -4.44 -2.56 -6.47
CA ASN A 55 -5.66 -3.24 -6.07
C ASN A 55 -6.34 -2.40 -4.98
N ALA A 56 -7.41 -1.69 -5.33
CA ALA A 56 -8.15 -0.83 -4.42
C ALA A 56 -8.83 -1.62 -3.28
N ALA A 57 -9.12 -2.91 -3.50
CA ALA A 57 -9.70 -3.78 -2.49
C ALA A 57 -8.66 -4.28 -1.46
N LYS A 58 -7.37 -3.98 -1.66
CA LYS A 58 -6.33 -4.39 -0.72
C LYS A 58 -6.22 -3.38 0.41
N ASP A 59 -6.60 -3.78 1.62
CA ASP A 59 -6.37 -2.97 2.80
C ASP A 59 -4.87 -2.81 3.10
N SER A 60 -4.43 -1.55 3.06
CA SER A 60 -3.06 -1.15 3.37
C SER A 60 -3.04 -0.48 4.74
N TYR A 61 -2.30 -1.09 5.67
CA TYR A 61 -2.16 -0.60 7.04
C TYR A 61 -0.80 0.09 7.19
N LYS A 62 -0.68 1.32 6.66
CA LYS A 62 0.58 2.06 6.69
C LYS A 62 0.86 2.52 8.13
N GLY A 63 1.90 1.94 8.75
CA GLY A 63 2.27 2.23 10.15
C GLY A 63 1.94 1.13 11.15
N LEU A 64 1.32 0.02 10.71
CA LEU A 64 1.05 -1.14 11.56
C LEU A 64 2.33 -1.96 11.77
N THR A 65 3.24 -1.47 12.61
CA THR A 65 4.50 -2.14 12.96
C THR A 65 4.32 -3.09 14.15
N TYR A 66 5.31 -3.96 14.42
CA TYR A 66 5.28 -4.78 15.63
C TYR A 66 5.24 -3.93 16.89
N ASP A 67 5.99 -2.82 16.90
CA ASP A 67 6.01 -1.90 18.02
C ASP A 67 4.62 -1.26 18.24
N TYR A 68 3.91 -0.92 17.16
CA TYR A 68 2.54 -0.44 17.26
C TYR A 68 1.61 -1.51 17.83
N MET A 69 1.67 -2.76 17.32
CA MET A 69 0.85 -3.86 17.83
C MET A 69 1.09 -4.09 19.33
N ARG A 70 2.36 -4.06 19.76
CA ARG A 70 2.73 -4.20 21.18
C ARG A 70 2.16 -3.06 22.01
N ALA A 71 2.32 -1.82 21.56
CA ALA A 71 1.80 -0.64 22.25
C ALA A 71 0.26 -0.64 22.31
N TYR A 72 -0.39 -1.16 21.25
CA TYR A 72 -1.84 -1.32 21.20
C TYR A 72 -2.30 -2.31 22.27
N ILE A 73 -1.72 -3.52 22.34
CA ILE A 73 -2.04 -4.52 23.37
C ILE A 73 -1.81 -3.95 24.78
N MET A 74 -0.71 -3.22 24.99
CA MET A 74 -0.40 -2.60 26.30
C MET A 74 -1.42 -1.54 26.74
N SER A 75 -2.00 -0.80 25.80
CA SER A 75 -2.97 0.26 26.10
C SER A 75 -4.42 -0.24 26.13
N HIS A 76 -4.75 -1.25 25.32
CA HIS A 76 -6.10 -1.79 25.17
C HIS A 76 -6.44 -2.80 26.28
N GLU A 77 -5.56 -3.77 26.54
CA GLU A 77 -5.79 -4.81 27.54
C GLU A 77 -5.45 -4.35 28.96
N LYS A 78 -6.04 -4.95 29.99
CA LYS A 78 -5.78 -4.64 31.40
C LYS A 78 -5.55 -5.93 32.21
N GLY A 79 -4.79 -5.81 33.31
CA GLY A 79 -4.60 -6.92 34.26
C GLY A 79 -3.90 -8.14 33.67
N GLU A 80 -4.40 -9.34 33.99
CA GLU A 80 -3.83 -10.63 33.58
C GLU A 80 -3.96 -10.87 32.06
N ASP A 81 -5.06 -10.42 31.45
CA ASP A 81 -5.29 -10.56 30.02
C ASP A 81 -4.22 -9.84 29.20
N ARG A 82 -3.76 -8.67 29.66
CA ARG A 82 -2.63 -7.97 29.05
C ARG A 82 -1.37 -8.82 29.02
N VAL A 83 -1.03 -9.44 30.16
CA VAL A 83 0.19 -10.25 30.28
C VAL A 83 0.09 -11.46 29.35
N LYS A 84 -1.06 -12.13 29.35
CA LYS A 84 -1.33 -13.29 28.50
C LYS A 84 -1.22 -12.95 27.01
N THR A 85 -1.90 -11.89 26.55
CA THR A 85 -1.89 -11.50 25.14
C THR A 85 -0.51 -11.01 24.68
N LEU A 86 0.25 -10.34 25.55
CA LEU A 86 1.64 -9.96 25.25
C LEU A 86 2.56 -11.19 25.14
N MET A 87 2.38 -12.19 26.00
CA MET A 87 3.15 -13.44 25.92
C MET A 87 2.84 -14.19 24.62
N GLU A 88 1.57 -14.29 24.24
CA GLU A 88 1.17 -14.91 22.97
C GLU A 88 1.77 -14.16 21.77
N PHE A 89 1.75 -12.82 21.80
CA PHE A 89 2.37 -11.99 20.78
C PHE A 89 3.89 -12.21 20.67
N ASP A 90 4.60 -12.24 21.80
CA ASP A 90 6.05 -12.49 21.83
C ASP A 90 6.39 -13.93 21.37
N GLU A 91 5.56 -14.93 21.69
CA GLU A 91 5.70 -16.30 21.19
C GLU A 91 5.51 -16.38 19.67
N LEU A 92 4.47 -15.72 19.13
CA LEU A 92 4.25 -15.64 17.68
C LEU A 92 5.41 -14.94 16.97
N LEU A 93 5.97 -13.90 17.59
CA LEU A 93 7.18 -13.24 17.12
C LEU A 93 8.34 -14.22 17.02
N LEU A 94 8.56 -15.05 18.05
CA LEU A 94 9.60 -16.06 18.09
C LEU A 94 9.40 -17.13 17.01
N ILE A 95 8.20 -17.74 16.93
CA ILE A 95 7.84 -18.76 15.93
C ILE A 95 8.01 -18.21 14.51
N SER A 96 7.62 -16.94 14.30
CA SER A 96 7.74 -16.31 12.98
C SER A 96 9.20 -16.25 12.48
N GLN A 97 10.19 -16.25 13.37
CA GLN A 97 11.60 -16.23 12.98
C GLN A 97 12.01 -17.50 12.21
N CYS A 98 11.35 -18.62 12.46
CA CYS A 98 11.55 -19.88 11.73
C CYS A 98 10.97 -19.83 10.29
N HIS A 99 10.09 -18.87 9.99
CA HIS A 99 9.54 -18.69 8.64
C HIS A 99 10.42 -17.79 7.76
N SER A 100 10.22 -17.88 6.45
CA SER A 100 10.86 -17.00 5.48
C SER A 100 10.51 -15.53 5.77
N LYS A 101 11.46 -14.62 5.52
CA LYS A 101 11.31 -13.18 5.83
C LYS A 101 10.00 -12.57 5.27
N GLY A 102 9.54 -13.04 4.12
CA GLY A 102 8.29 -12.58 3.49
C GLY A 102 6.99 -13.06 4.16
N ARG A 103 7.06 -14.07 5.03
CA ARG A 103 5.88 -14.67 5.70
C ARG A 103 5.74 -14.29 7.18
N ARG A 104 6.80 -13.76 7.81
CA ARG A 104 6.81 -13.42 9.25
C ARG A 104 5.74 -12.40 9.60
N TYR A 105 5.81 -11.24 8.95
CA TYR A 105 4.90 -10.12 9.21
C TYR A 105 3.44 -10.42 8.85
N PRO A 106 3.12 -11.04 7.68
CA PRO A 106 1.74 -11.41 7.35
C PRO A 106 1.06 -12.29 8.41
N VAL A 107 1.77 -13.25 9.02
CA VAL A 107 1.20 -14.13 10.04
C VAL A 107 0.81 -13.34 11.29
N ILE A 108 1.76 -12.57 11.82
CA ILE A 108 1.53 -11.77 13.04
C ILE A 108 0.46 -10.69 12.80
N LYS A 109 0.50 -10.04 11.63
CA LYS A 109 -0.50 -9.06 11.23
C LYS A 109 -1.91 -9.67 11.21
N ASN A 110 -2.08 -10.86 10.63
CA ASN A 110 -3.39 -11.50 10.56
C ASN A 110 -3.90 -11.84 11.96
N TRP A 111 -3.06 -12.47 12.80
CA TRP A 111 -3.41 -12.74 14.20
C TRP A 111 -3.82 -11.45 14.94
N PHE A 112 -3.06 -10.36 14.78
CA PHE A 112 -3.41 -9.09 15.43
C PHE A 112 -4.75 -8.54 14.96
N LEU A 113 -5.00 -8.54 13.65
CA LEU A 113 -6.27 -8.04 13.09
C LEU A 113 -7.45 -8.96 13.40
N ASP A 114 -7.23 -10.24 13.67
CA ASP A 114 -8.27 -11.20 14.07
C ASP A 114 -8.64 -11.00 15.55
N ASN A 115 -7.68 -10.67 16.42
CA ASN A 115 -7.93 -10.32 17.82
C ASN A 115 -8.51 -8.91 18.01
N TYR A 116 -8.13 -7.96 17.15
CA TYR A 116 -8.53 -6.55 17.22
C TYR A 116 -9.22 -6.11 15.92
N PRO A 117 -10.45 -6.58 15.66
CA PRO A 117 -11.20 -6.24 14.44
C PRO A 117 -11.50 -4.73 14.33
N GLU A 118 -11.55 -3.99 15.44
CA GLU A 118 -11.71 -2.54 15.43
C GLU A 118 -10.56 -1.82 14.70
N VAL A 119 -9.33 -2.36 14.75
CA VAL A 119 -8.20 -1.82 13.99
C VAL A 119 -8.34 -2.10 12.48
N ARG A 120 -9.04 -3.19 12.13
CA ARG A 120 -9.40 -3.54 10.75
C ARG A 120 -10.46 -2.59 10.19
N ASP A 121 -11.51 -2.33 10.97
CA ASP A 121 -12.71 -1.63 10.52
C ASP A 121 -12.56 -0.10 10.60
N PHE A 122 -12.11 0.40 11.75
CA PHE A 122 -12.01 1.84 12.03
C PHE A 122 -10.61 2.40 11.75
N GLY A 123 -9.59 1.53 11.72
CA GLY A 123 -8.20 1.89 11.46
C GLY A 123 -7.36 2.00 12.74
N MET A 124 -6.11 2.44 12.59
CA MET A 124 -5.18 2.59 13.72
C MET A 124 -5.54 3.80 14.59
N VAL A 125 -5.57 3.59 15.91
CA VAL A 125 -5.79 4.60 16.95
C VAL A 125 -4.47 5.28 17.30
N GLU A 126 -4.49 6.61 17.50
CA GLU A 126 -3.33 7.42 17.89
C GLU A 126 -2.73 6.96 19.23
N ILE A 127 -1.48 6.49 19.17
CA ILE A 127 -0.69 6.09 20.33
C ILE A 127 0.52 7.04 20.39
N PRO A 128 0.84 7.65 21.55
CA PRO A 128 1.99 8.54 21.68
C PRO A 128 3.27 7.85 21.24
N GLY A 129 4.01 8.48 20.32
CA GLY A 129 5.24 7.93 19.72
C GLY A 129 5.05 7.23 18.38
N PHE A 130 3.82 6.94 17.95
CA PHE A 130 3.53 6.33 16.65
C PHE A 130 2.86 7.32 15.71
N LYS A 131 3.55 7.68 14.61
CA LYS A 131 2.97 8.51 13.55
C LYS A 131 1.98 7.68 12.73
N ILE A 132 0.69 7.96 12.90
CA ILE A 132 -0.36 7.32 12.11
C ILE A 132 -0.54 8.11 10.82
N VAL A 133 -0.57 7.38 9.71
CA VAL A 133 -1.06 7.94 8.45
C VAL A 133 -2.51 7.52 8.33
N PRO A 134 -3.48 8.45 8.35
CA PRO A 134 -4.89 8.12 8.20
C PRO A 134 -5.10 7.18 7.01
N ARG A 135 -5.95 6.18 7.18
CA ARG A 135 -6.39 5.32 6.08
C ARG A 135 -6.94 6.25 5.00
N GLU A 136 -6.35 6.21 3.79
CA GLU A 136 -6.97 6.81 2.61
C GLU A 136 -8.28 6.04 2.35
N LYS A 137 -9.36 6.42 3.05
CA LYS A 137 -10.71 6.00 2.71
C LYS A 137 -10.93 6.57 1.32
N THR A 138 -11.05 5.72 0.31
CA THR A 138 -11.68 6.12 -0.94
C THR A 138 -13.17 6.27 -0.63
N SER A 139 -13.52 7.40 -0.03
CA SER A 139 -14.89 7.78 0.26
C SER A 139 -15.59 8.10 -1.06
N ASN A 140 -16.17 7.09 -1.69
CA ASN A 140 -17.40 7.32 -2.43
C ASN A 140 -18.53 7.33 -1.40
N LEU A 141 -18.71 8.48 -0.73
CA LEU A 141 -20.00 8.84 -0.15
C LEU A 141 -20.44 10.09 -0.89
N THR A 142 -21.11 9.86 -2.02
CA THR A 142 -21.85 10.88 -2.72
C THR A 142 -22.83 11.54 -1.76
N SER A 143 -22.68 12.85 -1.64
CA SER A 143 -23.69 13.78 -1.15
C SER A 143 -25.09 13.41 -1.65
N SER A 144 -26.02 13.21 -0.75
CA SER A 144 -27.41 13.62 -0.97
C SER A 144 -27.85 14.42 0.24
N THR A 145 -27.57 15.71 0.13
CA THR A 145 -28.40 16.76 0.68
C THR A 145 -29.76 16.66 -0.01
N GLU A 146 -30.77 16.13 0.68
CA GLU A 146 -32.17 16.52 0.43
C GLU A 146 -32.83 16.77 1.77
N GLU A 147 -32.61 18.00 2.23
CA GLU A 147 -33.50 18.71 3.12
C GLU A 147 -34.75 19.07 2.29
N LYS A 148 -35.91 18.50 2.66
CA LYS A 148 -37.23 19.13 2.53
C LYS A 148 -38.31 18.26 3.18
N LEU A 149 -38.63 18.55 4.44
CA LEU A 149 -40.00 18.38 4.92
C LEU A 149 -40.32 19.44 6.00
N THR A 150 -41.48 20.08 5.80
CA THR A 150 -42.32 20.82 6.76
C THR A 150 -41.79 22.13 7.36
N ALA A 151 -42.26 23.28 6.84
CA ALA A 151 -43.45 23.99 7.34
C ALA A 151 -43.89 25.06 6.32
#